data_AF-A0A8A0RLJ5-F1
#
_entry.id   AF-A0A8A0RLJ5-F1
#
_cell.length_a   1.000
_cell.length_b   1.000
_cell.length_c   1.000
_cell.angle_alpha   90.00
_cell.angle_beta   90.00
_cell.angle_gamma   90.00
#
_symmetry.space_group_name_H-M   'P 1'
#
loop_
_entity.id
_entity.type
_entity.pdbx_description
1 polymer ?
#
loop_
_entity_poly.entity_id
_entity_poly.type
_entity_poly.pdbx_seq_one_letter_code
_entity_poly.pdbx_strand_id
1 'polypeptide(L)'
;MIFLGKEGIHIMNRTIRVFSGRKFSSKDIELIRWIRKTYPKLSRKELAGTICELLGWLTPAGRAKIQQCLAFLEKLEGEGIIELPPLDKQKQRRCAVKIPELKVSTEEIRGEARDFEPIHLEIARPGEELKRWRAYVNQYHMLGDKWVFGSRLQYFIKSREKELGCLQFSASAWALTLCLVIITRNQP
;
A
#
# COMPACT_ATOMS: atom_id res chain seq x y z
N MET A 1 -59.44 21.79 -17.76
CA MET A 1 -58.89 20.55 -18.35
C MET A 1 -57.52 20.31 -17.76
N ILE A 2 -57.28 19.09 -17.31
CA ILE A 2 -56.30 18.69 -16.31
C ILE A 2 -54.92 18.53 -16.98
N PHE A 3 -53.88 19.11 -16.38
CA PHE A 3 -52.48 18.76 -16.61
C PHE A 3 -52.21 17.36 -16.05
N LEU A 4 -51.49 16.52 -16.79
CA LEU A 4 -50.59 15.42 -16.36
C LEU A 4 -49.98 14.90 -17.68
N GLY A 5 -48.68 14.75 -17.89
CA GLY A 5 -47.60 14.48 -16.95
C GLY A 5 -46.74 13.43 -17.66
N LYS A 6 -45.49 13.79 -17.97
CA LYS A 6 -44.53 12.97 -18.72
C LYS A 6 -44.32 11.61 -18.05
N GLU A 7 -44.59 10.51 -18.76
CA GLU A 7 -44.04 9.20 -18.44
C GLU A 7 -43.31 8.64 -19.67
N GLY A 8 -42.02 8.37 -19.49
CA GLY A 8 -41.12 7.92 -20.54
C GLY A 8 -39.74 7.61 -19.99
N ILE A 9 -39.72 6.75 -18.95
CA ILE A 9 -38.70 5.71 -18.70
C ILE A 9 -37.26 6.13 -19.02
N HIS A 10 -36.57 6.68 -18.02
CA HIS A 10 -35.11 6.76 -18.02
C HIS A 10 -34.57 5.33 -17.87
N ILE A 11 -34.11 4.73 -18.97
CA ILE A 11 -33.38 3.47 -18.98
C ILE A 11 -32.17 3.64 -18.06
N MET A 12 -32.23 3.05 -16.86
CA MET A 12 -31.10 2.96 -15.94
C MET A 12 -30.05 2.05 -16.57
N ASN A 13 -29.17 2.64 -17.36
CA ASN A 13 -28.06 1.95 -18.00
C ASN A 13 -27.24 1.28 -16.89
N ARG A 14 -27.28 -0.05 -16.83
CA ARG A 14 -26.81 -0.86 -15.68
C ARG A 14 -25.30 -1.12 -15.81
N THR A 15 -24.52 -0.06 -15.97
CA THR A 15 -23.06 -0.17 -16.11
C THR A 15 -22.46 -0.57 -14.77
N ILE A 16 -22.20 -1.87 -14.60
CA ILE A 16 -21.53 -2.41 -13.42
C ILE A 16 -20.02 -2.31 -13.66
N ARG A 17 -19.35 -1.46 -12.87
CA ARG A 17 -17.89 -1.33 -12.87
C ARG A 17 -17.30 -2.14 -11.73
N VAL A 18 -16.20 -2.84 -11.95
CA VAL A 18 -15.50 -3.57 -10.89
C VAL A 18 -14.18 -2.87 -10.58
N PHE A 19 -13.96 -2.51 -9.32
CA PHE A 19 -12.71 -1.91 -8.88
C PHE A 19 -12.31 -2.43 -7.49
N SER A 20 -11.07 -2.90 -7.35
CA SER A 20 -10.53 -3.49 -6.11
C SER A 20 -11.48 -4.50 -5.44
N GLY A 21 -12.10 -5.37 -6.25
CA GLY A 21 -13.01 -6.43 -5.80
C GLY A 21 -14.44 -5.98 -5.46
N ARG A 22 -14.77 -4.69 -5.62
CA ARG A 22 -16.12 -4.15 -5.41
C ARG A 22 -16.80 -3.82 -6.74
N LYS A 23 -18.09 -4.14 -6.84
CA LYS A 23 -18.97 -3.72 -7.94
C LYS A 23 -19.57 -2.34 -7.63
N PHE A 24 -19.53 -1.45 -8.61
CA PHE A 24 -20.13 -0.12 -8.59
C PHE A 24 -21.21 -0.05 -9.66
N SER A 25 -22.42 0.26 -9.22
CA SER A 25 -23.57 0.51 -10.08
C SER A 25 -23.59 1.97 -10.53
N SER A 26 -24.42 2.29 -11.51
CA SER A 26 -24.65 3.67 -11.95
C SER A 26 -25.16 4.57 -10.83
N LYS A 27 -25.96 4.03 -9.89
CA LYS A 27 -26.41 4.74 -8.68
C LYS A 27 -25.23 5.13 -7.79
N ASP A 28 -24.23 4.28 -7.67
CA ASP A 28 -23.02 4.58 -6.89
C ASP A 28 -22.23 5.72 -7.54
N ILE A 29 -22.16 5.75 -8.88
CA ILE A 29 -21.50 6.84 -9.62
C ILE A 29 -22.27 8.16 -9.50
N GLU A 30 -23.61 8.11 -9.56
CA GLU A 30 -24.47 9.28 -9.32
C GLU A 30 -24.30 9.80 -7.90
N LEU A 31 -24.22 8.92 -6.91
CA LEU A 31 -23.94 9.30 -5.52
C LEU A 31 -22.56 9.98 -5.40
N ILE A 32 -21.52 9.44 -6.05
CA ILE A 32 -20.18 10.06 -6.06
C ILE A 32 -20.23 11.46 -6.68
N ARG A 33 -20.93 11.63 -7.81
CA ARG A 33 -21.14 12.95 -8.44
C ARG A 33 -21.86 13.92 -7.50
N TRP A 34 -22.91 13.43 -6.85
CA TRP A 34 -23.66 14.22 -5.88
C TRP A 34 -22.77 14.65 -4.71
N ILE A 35 -22.00 13.75 -4.09
CA ILE A 35 -21.08 14.08 -3.00
C ILE A 35 -20.07 15.13 -3.45
N ARG A 36 -19.49 14.98 -4.66
CA ARG A 36 -18.51 15.95 -5.18
C ARG A 36 -19.12 17.34 -5.35
N LYS A 37 -20.38 17.42 -5.81
CA LYS A 37 -21.12 18.69 -5.98
C LYS A 37 -21.52 19.30 -4.64
N THR A 38 -21.99 18.50 -3.69
CA THR A 38 -22.43 18.95 -2.37
C THR A 38 -21.27 19.46 -1.52
N TYR A 39 -20.09 18.84 -1.66
CA TYR A 39 -18.91 19.15 -0.86
C TYR A 39 -17.69 19.54 -1.72
N PRO A 40 -17.72 20.70 -2.40
CA PRO A 40 -16.66 21.09 -3.34
C PRO A 40 -15.32 21.39 -2.66
N LYS A 41 -15.34 21.75 -1.37
CA LYS A 41 -14.17 22.17 -0.58
C LYS A 41 -13.40 21.02 0.08
N LEU A 42 -13.90 19.79 0.04
CA LEU A 42 -13.21 18.66 0.64
C LEU A 42 -11.90 18.36 -0.08
N SER A 43 -10.85 18.06 0.69
CA SER A 43 -9.64 17.49 0.12
C SER A 43 -9.93 16.14 -0.52
N ARG A 44 -9.09 15.70 -1.48
CA ARG A 44 -9.25 14.38 -2.12
C ARG A 44 -9.38 13.25 -1.08
N LYS A 45 -8.62 13.33 0.02
CA LYS A 45 -8.61 12.32 1.09
C LYS A 45 -9.90 12.31 1.90
N GLU A 46 -10.44 13.48 2.25
CA GLU A 46 -11.71 13.58 2.98
C GLU A 46 -12.87 13.13 2.09
N LEU A 47 -12.89 13.56 0.82
CA LEU A 47 -13.87 13.11 -0.17
C LEU A 47 -13.88 11.59 -0.30
N ALA A 48 -12.71 10.97 -0.41
CA ALA A 48 -12.59 9.51 -0.47
C ALA A 48 -13.06 8.82 0.82
N GLY A 49 -12.82 9.42 1.98
CA GLY A 49 -13.35 8.95 3.27
C GLY A 49 -14.87 8.95 3.30
N THR A 50 -15.50 10.10 3.00
CA THR A 50 -16.96 10.24 2.93
C THR A 50 -17.59 9.27 1.94
N ILE A 51 -17.00 9.10 0.76
CA ILE A 51 -17.49 8.13 -0.23
C ILE A 51 -17.36 6.70 0.28
N CYS A 52 -16.24 6.34 0.91
CA CYS A 52 -16.08 5.01 1.49
C CYS A 52 -17.12 4.74 2.58
N GLU A 53 -17.42 5.71 3.43
CA GLU A 53 -18.42 5.55 4.49
C GLU A 53 -19.83 5.39 3.90
N LEU A 54 -20.25 6.29 3.01
CA LEU A 54 -21.59 6.26 2.40
C LEU A 54 -21.82 5.01 1.55
N LEU A 55 -20.79 4.53 0.86
CA LEU A 55 -20.87 3.30 0.07
C LEU A 55 -20.65 2.04 0.94
N GLY A 56 -20.22 2.15 2.20
CA GLY A 56 -19.80 0.99 3.00
C GLY A 56 -18.53 0.31 2.45
N TRP A 57 -17.65 1.05 1.76
CA TRP A 57 -16.38 0.54 1.24
C TRP A 57 -15.29 0.49 2.32
N LEU A 58 -15.48 -0.43 3.26
CA LEU A 58 -14.65 -0.56 4.46
C LEU A 58 -13.76 -1.80 4.40
N THR A 59 -12.71 -1.79 5.21
CA THR A 59 -11.90 -2.98 5.55
C THR A 59 -12.68 -3.88 6.53
N PRO A 60 -12.27 -5.15 6.71
CA PRO A 60 -12.88 -6.02 7.73
C PRO A 60 -12.85 -5.42 9.15
N ALA A 61 -11.88 -4.54 9.43
CA ALA A 61 -11.78 -3.79 10.69
C ALA A 61 -12.62 -2.50 10.71
N GLY A 62 -13.54 -2.30 9.77
CA GLY A 62 -14.44 -1.14 9.70
C GLY A 62 -13.79 0.17 9.20
N ARG A 63 -12.51 0.18 8.85
CA ARG A 63 -11.81 1.41 8.37
C ARG A 63 -12.05 1.64 6.89
N ALA A 64 -12.25 2.90 6.48
CA ALA A 64 -12.42 3.30 5.08
C ALA A 64 -11.23 2.91 4.18
N LYS A 65 -11.53 2.36 2.99
CA LYS A 65 -10.53 2.01 1.97
C LYS A 65 -10.11 3.24 1.14
N ILE A 66 -9.59 4.26 1.82
CA ILE A 66 -9.30 5.59 1.25
C ILE A 66 -8.40 5.51 0.01
N GLN A 67 -7.32 4.72 0.06
CA GLN A 67 -6.38 4.64 -1.06
C GLN A 67 -7.01 4.01 -2.31
N GLN A 68 -7.79 2.94 -2.13
CA GLN A 68 -8.52 2.30 -3.21
C GLN A 68 -9.59 3.24 -3.78
N CYS A 69 -10.26 4.01 -2.93
CA CYS A 69 -11.24 4.99 -3.38
C CYS A 69 -10.60 6.15 -4.14
N LEU A 70 -9.46 6.67 -3.69
CA LEU A 70 -8.71 7.69 -4.42
C LEU A 70 -8.34 7.20 -5.83
N ALA A 71 -7.77 6.00 -5.95
CA ALA A 71 -7.42 5.42 -7.24
C ALA A 71 -8.65 5.22 -8.14
N PHE A 72 -9.80 4.87 -7.56
CA PHE A 72 -11.05 4.77 -8.32
C PHE A 72 -11.54 6.14 -8.80
N LEU A 73 -11.49 7.17 -7.94
CA LEU A 73 -11.87 8.54 -8.31
C LEU A 73 -10.97 9.11 -9.40
N GLU A 74 -9.66 8.86 -9.34
CA GLU A 74 -8.70 9.26 -10.39
C GLU A 74 -9.03 8.58 -11.72
N LYS A 75 -9.46 7.31 -11.70
CA LYS A 75 -9.96 6.63 -12.91
C LYS A 75 -11.24 7.29 -13.45
N LEU A 76 -12.18 7.66 -12.58
CA LEU A 76 -13.39 8.38 -12.99
C LEU A 76 -13.08 9.77 -13.56
N GLU A 77 -12.08 10.47 -13.01
CA GLU A 77 -11.58 11.75 -13.53
C GLU A 77 -10.93 11.58 -14.90
N GLY A 78 -10.08 10.56 -15.09
CA GLY A 78 -9.47 10.26 -16.39
C GLY A 78 -10.49 9.88 -17.47
N GLU A 79 -11.67 9.40 -17.08
CA GLU A 79 -12.80 9.12 -17.98
C GLU A 79 -13.76 10.32 -18.14
N GLY A 80 -13.47 11.46 -17.51
CA GLY A 80 -14.31 12.67 -17.59
C GLY A 80 -15.65 12.58 -16.85
N ILE A 81 -15.80 11.63 -15.93
CA ILE A 81 -17.06 11.37 -15.21
C ILE A 81 -17.24 12.33 -14.02
N ILE A 82 -16.12 12.71 -13.40
CA ILE A 82 -16.04 13.64 -12.27
C ILE A 82 -14.82 14.55 -12.43
N GLU A 83 -14.83 15.71 -11.78
CA GLU A 83 -13.66 16.59 -11.67
C GLU A 83 -13.19 16.63 -10.22
N LEU A 84 -11.95 16.22 -9.96
CA LEU A 84 -11.36 16.22 -8.62
C LEU A 84 -10.67 17.55 -8.34
N PRO A 85 -10.56 17.95 -7.05
CA PRO A 85 -9.82 19.16 -6.72
C PRO A 85 -8.33 18.98 -7.10
N PRO A 86 -7.61 20.08 -7.41
CA PRO A 86 -6.21 20.01 -7.80
C PRO A 86 -5.36 19.34 -6.73
N LEU A 87 -4.37 18.56 -7.16
CA LEU A 87 -3.40 17.92 -6.27
C LEU A 87 -2.50 19.00 -5.64
N ASP A 88 -2.53 19.08 -4.31
CA ASP A 88 -1.53 19.84 -3.56
C ASP A 88 -0.19 19.09 -3.59
N LYS A 89 0.65 19.43 -4.56
CA LYS A 89 1.98 18.83 -4.76
C LYS A 89 2.93 19.13 -3.59
N GLN A 90 2.67 20.14 -2.76
CA GLN A 90 3.55 20.48 -1.61
C GLN A 90 3.42 19.48 -0.45
N LYS A 91 2.29 18.74 -0.36
CA LYS A 91 2.08 17.70 0.66
C LYS A 91 2.68 16.34 0.31
N GLN A 92 3.26 16.16 -0.89
CA GLN A 92 4.12 15.01 -1.18
C GLN A 92 5.50 15.16 -0.52
N ARG A 93 5.53 15.42 0.80
CA ARG A 93 6.73 15.10 1.57
C ARG A 93 6.82 13.59 1.61
N ARG A 94 7.58 13.02 0.68
CA ARG A 94 8.26 11.75 0.92
C ARG A 94 8.97 11.95 2.26
N CYS A 95 8.47 11.33 3.32
CA CYS A 95 9.30 11.08 4.48
C CYS A 95 10.41 10.17 3.96
N ALA A 96 11.48 10.76 3.44
CA ALA A 96 12.76 10.10 3.34
C ALA A 96 13.10 9.78 4.79
N VAL A 97 12.75 8.56 5.20
CA VAL A 97 13.17 8.05 6.49
C VAL A 97 14.69 8.12 6.42
N LYS A 98 15.30 8.97 7.26
CA LYS A 98 16.75 8.94 7.46
C LYS A 98 17.05 7.56 8.03
N ILE A 99 17.49 6.66 7.17
CA ILE A 99 17.93 5.33 7.59
C ILE A 99 19.29 5.57 8.26
N PRO A 100 19.43 5.27 9.56
CA PRO A 100 20.72 5.44 10.23
C PRO A 100 21.74 4.53 9.56
N GLU A 101 22.95 5.03 9.33
CA GLU A 101 24.07 4.21 8.88
C GLU A 101 24.35 3.14 9.94
N LEU A 102 24.41 1.89 9.49
CA LEU A 102 24.59 0.77 10.39
C LEU A 102 26.08 0.59 10.69
N LYS A 103 26.47 0.70 11.96
CA LYS A 103 27.79 0.26 12.43
C LYS A 103 27.79 -1.25 12.55
N VAL A 104 27.77 -1.96 11.42
CA VAL A 104 28.00 -3.41 11.39
C VAL A 104 29.49 -3.66 11.23
N SER A 105 30.03 -4.63 11.95
CA SER A 105 31.34 -5.18 11.65
C SER A 105 31.38 -5.66 10.18
N THR A 106 32.31 -5.11 9.42
CA THR A 106 32.61 -5.47 8.02
C THR A 106 33.46 -6.73 7.90
N GLU A 107 33.62 -7.49 9.00
CA GLU A 107 34.33 -8.76 8.98
C GLU A 107 33.65 -9.74 8.01
N GLU A 108 34.41 -10.14 7.00
CA GLU A 108 33.99 -11.19 6.09
C GLU A 108 33.70 -12.48 6.86
N ILE A 109 32.56 -13.06 6.54
CA ILE A 109 32.16 -14.35 7.08
C ILE A 109 32.72 -15.41 6.14
N ARG A 110 33.87 -15.97 6.50
CA ARG A 110 34.51 -17.09 5.80
C ARG A 110 34.33 -18.38 6.59
N GLY A 111 33.94 -19.45 5.91
CA GLY A 111 33.73 -20.77 6.49
C GLY A 111 32.75 -21.60 5.67
N GLU A 112 32.65 -22.88 5.97
CA GLU A 112 31.60 -23.73 5.42
C GLU A 112 30.27 -23.45 6.14
N ALA A 113 29.14 -23.70 5.49
CA ALA A 113 27.82 -23.47 6.10
C ALA A 113 27.66 -24.21 7.45
N ARG A 114 28.32 -25.37 7.59
CA ARG A 114 28.33 -26.19 8.81
C ARG A 114 28.99 -25.50 10.01
N ASP A 115 29.95 -24.61 9.76
CA ASP A 115 30.64 -23.85 10.84
C ASP A 115 29.70 -22.84 11.51
N PHE A 116 28.60 -22.51 10.84
CA PHE A 116 27.59 -21.55 11.30
C PHE A 116 26.32 -22.23 11.80
N GLU A 117 26.33 -23.56 11.97
CA GLU A 117 25.22 -24.26 12.59
C GLU A 117 25.27 -24.10 14.13
N PRO A 118 24.12 -23.92 14.80
CA PRO A 118 22.77 -23.83 14.24
C PRO A 118 22.39 -22.42 13.75
N ILE A 119 21.78 -22.36 12.56
CA ILE A 119 21.22 -21.12 12.00
C ILE A 119 19.76 -20.97 12.45
N HIS A 120 19.41 -19.80 12.98
CA HIS A 120 18.03 -19.48 13.36
C HIS A 120 17.59 -18.12 12.79
N LEU A 121 16.26 -17.97 12.67
CA LEU A 121 15.62 -16.75 12.19
C LEU A 121 14.99 -16.01 13.36
N GLU A 122 15.38 -14.75 13.55
CA GLU A 122 14.81 -13.88 14.58
C GLU A 122 13.98 -12.77 13.93
N ILE A 123 12.73 -12.59 14.36
CA ILE A 123 11.83 -11.55 13.81
C ILE A 123 12.34 -10.18 14.24
N ALA A 124 12.57 -9.29 13.28
CA ALA A 124 12.88 -7.88 13.53
C ALA A 124 11.62 -7.15 14.00
N ARG A 125 11.53 -6.87 15.30
CA ARG A 125 10.36 -6.22 15.91
C ARG A 125 10.30 -4.72 15.59
N PRO A 126 9.12 -4.10 15.63
CA PRO A 126 8.99 -2.64 15.49
C PRO A 126 9.85 -1.90 16.51
N GLY A 127 10.63 -0.91 16.06
CA GLY A 127 11.55 -0.15 16.92
C GLY A 127 12.96 -0.13 16.34
N GLU A 128 13.96 -0.26 17.21
CA GLU A 128 15.39 -0.25 16.83
C GLU A 128 15.78 -1.45 15.97
N GLU A 129 15.25 -2.64 16.23
CA GLU A 129 15.51 -3.84 15.43
C GLU A 129 15.09 -3.66 13.97
N LEU A 130 13.88 -3.14 13.73
CA LEU A 130 13.41 -2.86 12.37
C LEU A 130 14.22 -1.75 11.68
N LYS A 131 14.69 -0.73 12.42
CA LYS A 131 15.60 0.30 11.87
C LYS A 131 16.94 -0.32 11.46
N ARG A 132 17.51 -1.17 12.31
CA ARG A 132 18.74 -1.94 12.04
C ARG A 132 18.56 -2.83 10.81
N TRP A 133 17.44 -3.53 10.72
CA TRP A 133 17.11 -4.37 9.56
C TRP A 133 17.08 -3.56 8.27
N ARG A 134 16.41 -2.40 8.26
CA ARG A 134 16.36 -1.51 7.08
C ARG A 134 17.72 -0.96 6.70
N ALA A 135 18.54 -0.60 7.68
CA ALA A 135 19.89 -0.13 7.43
C ALA A 135 20.77 -1.23 6.81
N TYR A 136 20.58 -2.48 7.25
CA TYR A 136 21.21 -3.65 6.66
C TYR A 136 20.82 -3.82 5.18
N VAL A 137 19.51 -3.79 4.87
CA VAL A 137 19.04 -3.85 3.47
C VAL A 137 19.59 -2.70 2.66
N ASN A 138 19.62 -1.49 3.23
CA ASN A 138 20.11 -0.31 2.53
C ASN A 138 21.59 -0.42 2.13
N GLN A 139 22.40 -1.11 2.94
CA GLN A 139 23.83 -1.27 2.72
C GLN A 139 24.17 -2.45 1.80
N TYR A 140 23.50 -3.59 1.95
CA TYR A 140 23.88 -4.84 1.30
C TYR A 140 22.99 -5.24 0.11
N HIS A 141 21.79 -4.68 -0.02
CA HIS A 141 20.92 -4.96 -1.15
C HIS A 141 21.15 -3.94 -2.27
N MET A 142 21.28 -4.41 -3.51
CA MET A 142 21.56 -3.57 -4.68
C MET A 142 20.56 -2.41 -4.90
N LEU A 143 19.31 -2.58 -4.47
CA LEU A 143 18.29 -1.52 -4.57
C LEU A 143 18.23 -0.61 -3.34
N GLY A 144 18.90 -0.97 -2.24
CA GLY A 144 18.75 -0.34 -0.94
C GLY A 144 17.36 -0.51 -0.32
N ASP A 145 17.10 0.15 0.82
CA ASP A 145 15.77 0.14 1.44
C ASP A 145 14.80 0.99 0.61
N LYS A 146 13.72 0.36 0.15
CA LYS A 146 12.65 1.02 -0.59
C LYS A 146 11.35 0.93 0.17
N TRP A 147 10.49 1.91 -0.07
CA TRP A 147 9.12 1.84 0.41
C TRP A 147 8.38 0.75 -0.36
N VAL A 148 8.12 -0.38 0.31
CA VAL A 148 7.34 -1.50 -0.24
C VAL A 148 5.95 -1.48 0.37
N PHE A 149 4.93 -1.67 -0.47
CA PHE A 149 3.54 -1.76 -0.03
C PHE A 149 3.19 -3.21 0.35
N GLY A 150 2.31 -3.37 1.35
CA GLY A 150 1.79 -4.67 1.77
C GLY A 150 2.34 -5.17 3.11
N SER A 151 1.76 -6.26 3.59
CA SER A 151 2.18 -6.93 4.82
C SER A 151 3.53 -7.62 4.59
N ARG A 152 4.43 -7.54 5.58
CA ARG A 152 5.75 -8.14 5.51
C ARG A 152 6.21 -8.65 6.87
N LEU A 153 7.00 -9.71 6.84
CA LEU A 153 7.74 -10.25 7.98
C LEU A 153 9.23 -10.13 7.66
N GLN A 154 9.97 -9.56 8.60
CA GLN A 154 11.39 -9.27 8.46
C GLN A 154 12.14 -10.08 9.50
N TYR A 155 13.19 -10.78 9.05
CA TYR A 155 14.00 -11.64 9.91
C TYR A 155 15.47 -11.26 9.79
N PHE A 156 16.19 -11.47 10.89
CA PHE A 156 17.65 -11.61 10.91
C PHE A 156 18.00 -13.10 10.81
N ILE A 157 19.05 -13.40 10.05
CA ILE A 157 19.63 -14.73 9.98
C ILE A 157 20.82 -14.73 10.95
N LYS A 158 20.74 -15.53 12.02
CA LYS A 158 21.77 -15.58 13.07
C LYS A 158 22.34 -16.98 13.24
N SER A 159 23.63 -17.03 13.55
CA SER A 159 24.34 -18.21 14.06
C SER A 159 24.91 -17.84 15.41
N ARG A 160 24.37 -18.41 16.49
CA ARG A 160 24.66 -17.97 17.88
C ARG A 160 24.40 -16.45 17.99
N GLU A 161 25.38 -15.69 18.45
CA GLU A 161 25.30 -14.21 18.54
C GLU A 161 25.67 -13.49 17.23
N LYS A 162 26.09 -14.21 16.18
CA LYS A 162 26.57 -13.62 14.94
C LYS A 162 25.44 -13.47 13.93
N GLU A 163 25.19 -12.25 13.48
CA GLU A 163 24.28 -11.94 12.37
C GLU A 163 24.96 -12.24 11.02
N LEU A 164 24.42 -13.21 10.27
CA LEU A 164 24.90 -13.63 8.96
C LEU A 164 24.22 -12.87 7.80
N GLY A 165 22.99 -12.44 8.02
CA GLY A 165 22.06 -12.10 6.94
C GLY A 165 20.80 -11.41 7.43
N CYS A 166 19.98 -10.97 6.48
CA CYS A 166 18.60 -10.63 6.73
C CYS A 166 17.69 -11.16 5.61
N LEU A 167 16.42 -11.35 5.96
CA LEU A 167 15.40 -11.97 5.11
C LEU A 167 14.10 -11.18 5.18
N GLN A 168 13.41 -11.01 4.06
CA GLN A 168 12.05 -10.50 4.02
C GLN A 168 11.09 -11.49 3.37
N PHE A 169 9.98 -11.77 4.06
CA PHE A 169 8.77 -12.33 3.46
C PHE A 169 7.75 -11.22 3.25
N SER A 170 7.16 -11.14 2.06
CA SER A 170 6.13 -10.14 1.76
C SER A 170 4.89 -10.80 1.15
N ALA A 171 3.73 -10.28 1.53
CA ALA A 171 2.47 -10.70 0.95
C ALA A 171 2.42 -10.29 -0.52
N SER A 172 2.13 -11.26 -1.38
CA SER A 172 2.01 -11.04 -2.82
C SER A 172 0.70 -10.34 -3.17
N ALA A 173 0.70 -9.61 -4.29
CA ALA A 173 -0.55 -9.18 -4.89
C ALA A 173 -1.39 -10.40 -5.30
N TRP A 174 -2.72 -10.25 -5.31
CA TRP A 174 -3.67 -11.28 -5.71
C TRP A 174 -3.19 -12.00 -6.99
N ALA A 175 -3.05 -13.32 -6.94
CA ALA A 175 -2.55 -14.24 -7.98
C ALA A 175 -1.03 -14.43 -8.14
N LEU A 176 -0.19 -13.99 -7.20
CA LEU A 176 1.26 -14.26 -7.24
C LEU A 176 1.74 -15.09 -6.05
N THR A 177 2.77 -15.92 -6.28
CA THR A 177 3.52 -16.67 -5.25
C THR A 177 4.27 -15.71 -4.34
N LEU A 178 4.47 -16.09 -3.06
CA LEU A 178 5.22 -15.32 -2.07
C LEU A 178 6.60 -14.85 -2.59
N CYS A 179 6.94 -13.59 -2.33
CA CYS A 179 8.26 -13.05 -2.67
C CYS A 179 9.20 -13.16 -1.46
N LEU A 180 10.28 -13.93 -1.61
CA LEU A 180 11.35 -14.11 -0.63
C LEU A 180 12.59 -13.36 -1.10
N VAL A 181 13.12 -12.48 -0.25
CA VAL A 181 14.38 -11.77 -0.52
C VAL A 181 15.39 -12.13 0.56
N ILE A 182 16.42 -12.88 0.20
CA ILE A 182 17.56 -13.23 1.06
C ILE A 182 18.70 -12.24 0.78
N ILE A 183 19.22 -11.60 1.82
CA ILE A 183 20.36 -10.69 1.72
C ILE A 183 21.46 -11.23 2.63
N THR A 184 22.57 -11.64 2.03
CA THR A 184 23.77 -12.15 2.70
C THR A 184 24.87 -11.09 2.71
N ARG A 185 25.75 -11.09 3.73
CA ARG A 185 26.91 -10.16 3.82
C ARG A 185 28.05 -10.46 2.83
N ASN A 186 27.78 -10.97 1.64
CA ASN A 186 28.83 -11.09 0.64
C ASN A 186 29.01 -9.74 -0.03
N GLN A 187 30.14 -9.06 0.24
CA GLN A 187 30.55 -7.93 -0.59
C GLN A 187 30.92 -8.46 -2.00
N PRO A 188 30.72 -7.65 -3.05
CA PRO A 188 31.16 -8.01 -4.40
C PRO A 188 32.69 -8.12 -4.52
#